data_AF-A0AAW2WKX6-F1
#
_entry.id   AF-A0AAW2WKX6-F1
#
_cell.length_a   1.000
_cell.length_b   1.000
_cell.length_c   1.000
_cell.angle_alpha   90.00
_cell.angle_beta   90.00
_cell.angle_gamma   90.00
#
_symmetry.space_group_name_H-M   'P 1'
#
loop_
_entity.id
_entity.type
_entity.pdbx_description
1 polymer ?
#
loop_
_entity_poly.entity_id
_entity_poly.type
_entity_poly.pdbx_seq_one_letter_code
_entity_poly.pdbx_strand_id
1 'polypeptide(L)'
;MLSDQDTKDKEEDSMVLSSIPDGLAPDDDRNDAFKLIESLRSTMAASLTDLIHKINCSNSDEKVSYILADITVGWVLEVAERVGAEPVGFSPAAAASLAVTLHIPKLIERGNLDGDANKLERRPNFCT
;
A
#
# COMPACT_ATOMS: atom_id res chain seq x y z
N MET A 1 39.49 -32.44 -28.14
CA MET A 1 38.48 -31.41 -28.50
C MET A 1 37.30 -31.60 -27.57
N LEU A 2 37.34 -30.92 -26.43
CA LEU A 2 36.22 -30.74 -25.51
C LEU A 2 36.08 -29.23 -25.42
N SER A 3 35.08 -28.68 -26.09
CA SER A 3 34.71 -27.28 -25.94
C SER A 3 33.78 -27.20 -24.74
N ASP A 4 34.31 -26.71 -23.63
CA ASP A 4 33.53 -26.26 -22.49
C ASP A 4 32.58 -25.15 -22.98
N GLN A 5 31.29 -25.47 -23.06
CA GLN A 5 30.26 -24.44 -23.09
C GLN A 5 30.02 -24.05 -21.63
N ASP A 6 30.69 -22.96 -21.21
CA ASP A 6 30.25 -22.15 -20.09
C ASP A 6 28.82 -21.68 -20.38
N THR A 7 27.83 -22.43 -19.92
CA THR A 7 26.48 -21.93 -19.72
C THR A 7 26.56 -20.91 -18.59
N LYS A 8 26.81 -19.65 -18.95
CA LYS A 8 26.55 -18.50 -18.08
C LYS A 8 25.06 -18.49 -17.79
N ASP A 9 24.68 -19.03 -16.65
CA ASP A 9 23.42 -18.74 -16.00
C ASP A 9 23.32 -17.22 -15.87
N LYS A 10 22.49 -16.61 -16.72
CA LYS A 10 22.10 -15.22 -16.54
C LYS A 10 21.10 -15.25 -15.39
N GLU A 11 21.55 -14.91 -14.19
CA GLU A 11 20.64 -14.44 -13.14
C GLU A 11 19.88 -13.25 -13.73
N GLU A 12 18.66 -13.50 -14.21
CA GLU A 12 17.71 -12.42 -14.44
C GLU A 12 17.31 -11.90 -13.06
N ASP A 13 17.57 -10.61 -12.81
CA ASP A 13 17.07 -9.93 -11.63
C ASP A 13 15.54 -10.01 -11.63
N SER A 14 15.00 -10.94 -10.82
CA SER A 14 13.56 -11.20 -10.68
C SER A 14 12.77 -10.04 -10.06
N MET A 15 13.43 -8.95 -9.69
CA MET A 15 12.85 -7.81 -9.02
C MET A 15 13.15 -6.52 -9.77
N VAL A 16 12.10 -5.85 -10.23
CA VAL A 16 12.17 -4.55 -10.89
C VAL A 16 11.52 -3.51 -9.99
N LEU A 17 12.27 -2.48 -9.62
CA LEU A 17 11.73 -1.34 -8.89
C LEU A 17 11.20 -0.29 -9.87
N SER A 18 9.98 0.19 -9.63
CA SER A 18 9.36 1.30 -10.36
C SER A 18 8.93 2.39 -9.40
N SER A 19 9.12 3.64 -9.81
CA SER A 19 8.67 4.80 -9.05
C SER A 19 7.32 5.30 -9.59
N ILE A 20 6.48 5.78 -8.67
CA ILE A 20 5.23 6.47 -8.96
C ILE A 20 5.26 7.86 -8.31
N PRO A 21 4.57 8.86 -8.87
CA PRO A 21 4.51 10.19 -8.29
C PRO A 21 3.78 10.18 -6.93
N ASP A 22 4.32 10.94 -5.97
CA ASP A 22 3.76 11.10 -4.62
C ASP A 22 2.56 12.07 -4.57
N GLY A 23 2.33 12.82 -5.66
CA GLY A 23 1.25 13.78 -5.83
C GLY A 23 1.44 15.10 -5.07
N LEU A 24 2.54 15.28 -4.35
CA LEU A 24 2.77 16.48 -3.54
C LEU A 24 3.33 17.63 -4.38
N ALA A 25 3.04 18.87 -3.99
CA ALA A 25 3.65 20.03 -4.64
C ALA A 25 5.17 20.07 -4.37
N PRO A 26 5.97 20.72 -5.23
CA PRO A 26 7.42 20.82 -5.04
C PRO A 26 7.83 21.39 -3.67
N ASP A 27 7.03 22.28 -3.09
CA ASP A 27 7.34 22.95 -1.82
C ASP A 27 6.66 22.31 -0.59
N ASP A 28 5.88 21.24 -0.78
CA ASP A 28 5.20 20.57 0.32
C ASP A 28 6.17 19.78 1.22
N ASP A 29 5.92 19.76 2.53
CA ASP A 29 6.68 18.91 3.45
C ASP A 29 6.34 17.43 3.24
N ARG A 30 7.32 16.63 2.83
CA ARG A 30 7.18 15.18 2.64
C ARG A 30 7.16 14.39 3.96
N ASN A 31 7.46 15.03 5.09
CA ASN A 31 7.41 14.39 6.40
C ASN A 31 6.01 14.40 7.02
N ASP A 32 5.07 15.17 6.44
CA ASP A 32 3.66 15.09 6.82
C ASP A 32 3.03 13.82 6.21
N ALA A 33 3.09 12.73 6.99
CA ALA A 33 2.59 11.44 6.57
C ALA A 33 1.09 11.46 6.20
N PHE A 34 0.27 12.28 6.88
CA PHE A 34 -1.15 12.38 6.55
C PHE A 34 -1.35 13.04 5.21
N LYS A 35 -0.66 14.16 4.96
CA LYS A 35 -0.72 14.85 3.67
C LYS A 35 -0.21 13.97 2.53
N LEU A 36 0.86 13.21 2.76
CA LEU A 36 1.39 12.26 1.79
C LEU A 36 0.38 11.15 1.45
N ILE A 37 -0.21 10.49 2.46
CA ILE A 37 -1.22 9.43 2.28
C ILE A 37 -2.43 9.96 1.51
N GLU A 38 -2.91 11.15 1.86
CA GLU A 38 -4.04 11.79 1.18
C GLU A 38 -3.74 12.11 -0.28
N SER A 39 -2.54 12.63 -0.56
CA SER A 39 -2.10 12.91 -1.93
C SER A 39 -1.95 11.65 -2.76
N LEU A 40 -1.32 10.61 -2.18
CA LEU A 40 -1.19 9.29 -2.79
C LEU A 40 -2.55 8.68 -3.11
N ARG A 41 -3.55 8.82 -2.24
CA ARG A 41 -4.90 8.31 -2.52
C ARG A 41 -5.47 8.86 -3.83
N SER A 42 -5.22 10.14 -4.13
CA SER A 42 -5.70 10.77 -5.36
C SER A 42 -4.84 10.42 -6.59
N THR A 43 -3.52 10.34 -6.43
CA THR A 43 -2.58 10.24 -7.54
C THR A 43 -2.24 8.79 -7.90
N MET A 44 -2.06 7.94 -6.89
CA MET A 44 -1.48 6.61 -7.03
C MET A 44 -2.37 5.66 -7.84
N ALA A 45 -3.70 5.77 -7.73
CA ALA A 45 -4.60 4.85 -8.44
C ALA A 45 -4.42 4.90 -9.97
N ALA A 46 -4.30 6.10 -10.54
CA ALA A 46 -4.04 6.29 -11.97
C ALA A 46 -2.65 5.78 -12.35
N SER A 47 -1.62 6.20 -11.59
CA SER A 47 -0.23 5.79 -11.87
C SER A 47 0.00 4.28 -11.77
N LEU A 48 -0.63 3.60 -10.81
CA LEU A 48 -0.56 2.14 -10.69
C LEU A 48 -1.25 1.45 -11.86
N THR A 49 -2.43 1.94 -12.26
CA THR A 49 -3.16 1.39 -13.42
C THR A 49 -2.31 1.47 -14.69
N ASP A 50 -1.69 2.63 -14.94
CA ASP A 50 -0.79 2.82 -16.08
C ASP A 50 0.45 1.93 -16.01
N LEU A 51 1.04 1.78 -14.82
CA LEU A 51 2.20 0.90 -14.61
C LEU A 51 1.85 -0.57 -14.89
N ILE A 52 0.72 -1.05 -14.37
CA ILE A 52 0.25 -2.42 -14.59
C ILE A 52 -0.04 -2.67 -16.07
N HIS A 53 -0.69 -1.71 -16.74
CA HIS A 53 -0.90 -1.79 -18.19
C HIS A 53 0.43 -1.86 -18.95
N LYS A 54 1.43 -1.05 -18.58
CA LYS A 54 2.74 -1.07 -19.22
C LYS A 54 3.44 -2.42 -19.04
N ILE A 55 3.37 -3.00 -17.84
CA ILE A 55 3.92 -4.33 -17.55
C ILE A 55 3.22 -5.39 -18.42
N ASN A 56 1.89 -5.43 -18.39
CA ASN A 56 1.09 -6.39 -19.15
C ASN A 56 1.25 -6.27 -20.68
N CYS A 57 1.62 -5.08 -21.19
CA CYS A 57 1.87 -4.86 -22.61
C CYS A 57 3.31 -5.20 -23.03
N SER A 58 4.25 -5.28 -22.08
CA SER A 58 5.65 -5.55 -22.38
C SER A 58 5.91 -7.03 -22.66
N ASN A 59 5.17 -7.94 -22.01
CA ASN A 59 5.21 -9.39 -22.23
C ASN A 59 3.78 -9.95 -22.33
N SER A 60 3.39 -10.50 -23.49
CA SER A 60 2.04 -11.03 -23.70
C SER A 60 1.71 -12.23 -22.81
N ASP A 61 2.74 -12.97 -22.42
CA ASP A 61 2.64 -14.25 -21.71
C ASP A 61 2.78 -14.08 -20.19
N GLU A 62 3.23 -12.90 -19.73
CA GLU A 62 3.46 -12.60 -18.31
C GLU A 62 2.61 -11.40 -17.89
N LYS A 63 1.37 -11.70 -17.49
CA LYS A 63 0.48 -10.69 -16.91
C LYS A 63 0.60 -10.66 -15.40
N VAL A 64 0.42 -9.47 -14.82
CA VAL A 64 0.32 -9.29 -13.38
C VAL A 64 -0.85 -10.12 -12.86
N SER A 65 -0.55 -11.13 -12.05
CA SER A 65 -1.54 -12.06 -11.49
C SER A 65 -2.00 -11.66 -10.09
N TYR A 66 -1.11 -11.06 -9.30
CA TYR A 66 -1.36 -10.67 -7.91
C TYR A 66 -0.83 -9.28 -7.65
N ILE A 67 -1.50 -8.54 -6.77
CA ILE A 67 -1.00 -7.27 -6.24
C ILE A 67 -0.98 -7.36 -4.72
N LEU A 68 0.24 -7.32 -4.17
CA LEU A 68 0.48 -7.27 -2.74
C LEU A 68 0.60 -5.80 -2.30
N ALA A 69 -0.27 -5.36 -1.40
CA ALA A 69 -0.29 -3.98 -0.93
C ALA A 69 -0.36 -3.89 0.60
N ASP A 70 0.29 -2.86 1.14
CA ASP A 70 0.15 -2.49 2.54
C ASP A 70 -1.29 -2.02 2.79
N ILE A 71 -1.94 -2.54 3.83
CA ILE A 71 -3.33 -2.19 4.17
C ILE A 71 -3.53 -0.70 4.49
N THR A 72 -2.47 0.03 4.85
CA THR A 72 -2.52 1.49 5.05
C THR A 72 -2.83 2.24 3.75
N VAL A 73 -2.49 1.64 2.61
CA VAL A 73 -2.85 2.12 1.26
C VAL A 73 -3.90 1.21 0.62
N GLY A 74 -4.87 0.75 1.41
CA GLY A 74 -5.85 -0.28 1.01
C GLY A 74 -6.66 0.02 -0.26
N TRP A 75 -6.75 1.28 -0.71
CA TRP A 75 -7.36 1.64 -2.01
C TRP A 75 -6.65 1.00 -3.21
N VAL A 76 -5.41 0.55 -3.06
CA VAL A 76 -4.68 -0.21 -4.09
C VAL A 76 -5.34 -1.55 -4.39
N LEU A 77 -6.00 -2.17 -3.40
CA LEU A 77 -6.69 -3.44 -3.58
C LEU A 77 -7.86 -3.30 -4.57
N GLU A 78 -8.58 -2.17 -4.54
CA GLU A 78 -9.62 -1.89 -5.53
C GLU A 78 -9.05 -1.72 -6.95
N VAL A 79 -7.85 -1.15 -7.07
CA VAL A 79 -7.16 -1.03 -8.36
C VAL A 79 -6.82 -2.42 -8.90
N ALA A 80 -6.34 -3.32 -8.03
CA ALA A 80 -6.04 -4.71 -8.38
C ALA A 80 -7.26 -5.45 -8.96
N GLU A 81 -8.41 -5.34 -8.28
CA GLU A 81 -9.67 -5.94 -8.75
C GLU A 81 -10.06 -5.40 -10.13
N ARG A 82 -9.92 -4.09 -10.37
CA ARG A 82 -10.27 -3.46 -11.66
C ARG A 82 -9.40 -3.93 -12.82
N VAL A 83 -8.13 -4.22 -12.57
CA VAL A 83 -7.20 -4.71 -13.60
C VAL A 83 -7.19 -6.23 -13.74
N GLY A 84 -8.03 -6.94 -12.96
CA GLY A 84 -8.15 -8.39 -13.01
C GLY A 84 -7.02 -9.15 -12.31
N ALA A 85 -6.30 -8.49 -11.40
CA ALA A 85 -5.29 -9.11 -10.55
C ALA A 85 -5.88 -9.45 -9.17
N GLU A 86 -5.37 -10.50 -8.52
CA GLU A 86 -5.83 -10.88 -7.18
C GLU A 86 -5.26 -9.91 -6.13
N PRO A 87 -6.12 -9.22 -5.35
CA PRO A 87 -5.70 -8.31 -4.30
C PRO A 87 -5.22 -9.09 -3.06
N VAL A 88 -4.01 -8.79 -2.58
CA VAL A 88 -3.47 -9.33 -1.32
C VAL A 88 -3.06 -8.18 -0.41
N GLY A 89 -3.73 -8.05 0.73
CA GLY A 89 -3.37 -7.07 1.76
C GLY A 89 -2.37 -7.63 2.76
N PHE A 90 -1.36 -6.86 3.15
CA PHE A 90 -0.48 -7.17 4.28
C PHE A 90 -0.33 -5.98 5.24
N SER A 91 -0.04 -6.26 6.50
CA SER A 91 0.19 -5.25 7.52
C SER A 91 1.60 -5.41 8.08
N PRO A 92 2.51 -4.43 7.90
CA PRO A 92 3.79 -4.46 8.58
C PRO A 92 3.68 -4.11 10.07
N ALA A 93 2.54 -3.56 10.52
CA ALA A 93 2.30 -3.26 11.93
C ALA A 93 2.03 -4.54 12.76
N ALA A 94 2.21 -4.43 14.08
CA ALA A 94 1.93 -5.52 15.01
C ALA A 94 0.48 -6.01 14.91
N ALA A 95 0.28 -7.32 15.06
CA ALA A 95 -1.06 -7.94 15.00
C ALA A 95 -2.04 -7.31 15.99
N ALA A 96 -1.58 -6.91 17.18
CA ALA A 96 -2.39 -6.19 18.16
C ALA A 96 -2.87 -4.83 17.64
N SER A 97 -2.00 -4.07 16.97
CA SER A 97 -2.37 -2.79 16.35
C SER A 97 -3.42 -2.97 15.27
N LEU A 98 -3.23 -3.96 14.38
CA LEU A 98 -4.23 -4.30 13.36
C LEU A 98 -5.56 -4.72 14.00
N ALA A 99 -5.52 -5.57 15.02
CA ALA A 99 -6.72 -6.01 15.73
C ALA A 99 -7.48 -4.81 16.32
N VAL A 100 -6.79 -3.84 16.94
CA VAL A 100 -7.41 -2.61 17.44
C VAL A 100 -8.05 -1.83 16.28
N THR A 101 -7.33 -1.60 15.18
CA THR A 101 -7.84 -0.88 14.01
C THR A 101 -9.12 -1.49 13.46
N LEU A 102 -9.17 -2.82 13.30
CA LEU A 102 -10.36 -3.54 12.82
C LEU A 102 -11.54 -3.47 13.80
N HIS A 103 -11.28 -3.21 15.08
CA HIS A 103 -12.31 -3.11 16.11
C HIS A 103 -12.70 -1.66 16.45
N ILE A 104 -12.10 -0.65 15.83
CA ILE A 104 -12.42 0.77 16.06
C ILE A 104 -13.95 1.02 16.04
N PRO A 105 -14.73 0.56 15.04
CA PRO A 105 -16.17 0.78 15.03
C PRO A 105 -16.88 0.24 16.28
N LYS A 106 -16.53 -0.98 16.70
CA LYS A 106 -17.09 -1.61 17.91
C LYS A 106 -16.65 -0.90 19.20
N LEU A 107 -15.43 -0.34 19.21
CA LEU A 107 -14.91 0.42 20.34
C LEU A 107 -15.61 1.77 20.48
N ILE A 108 -15.95 2.41 19.37
CA ILE A 108 -16.77 3.63 19.33
C ILE A 108 -18.18 3.33 19.83
N GLU A 109 -18.83 2.27 19.33
CA GLU A 109 -20.17 1.85 19.78
C GLU A 109 -20.26 1.60 21.29
N ARG A 110 -19.19 1.07 21.88
CA ARG A 110 -19.11 0.81 23.32
C ARG A 110 -18.75 2.04 24.16
N GLY A 111 -18.48 3.19 23.52
CA GLY A 111 -18.02 4.40 24.18
C GLY A 111 -16.61 4.29 24.76
N ASN A 112 -15.81 3.31 24.31
CA ASN A 112 -14.41 3.16 24.70
C ASN A 112 -13.49 4.12 23.94
N LEU A 113 -13.88 4.50 22.72
CA LEU A 113 -13.24 5.53 21.92
C LEU A 113 -14.28 6.59 21.57
N ASP A 114 -13.88 7.85 21.62
CA ASP A 114 -14.69 8.93 21.08
C ASP A 114 -14.59 8.93 19.55
N GLY A 115 -15.72 9.03 18.86
CA GLY A 115 -15.77 9.06 17.40
C GLY A 115 -15.29 10.39 16.82
N ASP A 116 -15.20 11.44 17.65
CA ASP A 116 -14.72 12.75 17.26
C ASP A 116 -13.19 12.83 17.37
N ALA A 117 -12.50 12.67 16.24
CA ALA A 117 -11.05 12.89 16.12
C ALA A 117 -10.61 14.32 16.51
N ASN A 118 -11.54 15.26 16.67
CA ASN A 118 -11.31 16.67 16.99
C ASN A 118 -11.48 17.04 18.48
N LYS A 119 -11.79 16.09 19.37
CA LYS A 119 -11.85 16.35 20.81
C LYS A 119 -10.83 15.52 21.58
N LEU A 120 -9.56 15.91 21.49
CA LEU A 120 -8.60 15.57 22.54
C LEU A 120 -8.83 16.49 23.76
N GLU A 121 -10.03 16.47 24.34
CA GLU A 121 -10.19 16.99 25.69
C GLU A 121 -9.69 15.93 26.66
N ARG A 122 -8.52 16.19 27.25
CA ARG A 122 -8.05 15.43 28.41
C ARG A 122 -9.15 15.45 29.47
N ARG A 123 -9.81 14.33 29.69
CA ARG A 123 -10.66 14.19 30.88
C ARG A 123 -9.74 14.25 32.10
N PRO A 124 -9.92 15.23 33.01
CA PRO A 124 -9.27 15.13 34.29
C PRO A 124 -9.99 14.01 35.05
N ASN A 125 -9.21 13.18 35.72
CA ASN A 125 -9.64 12.26 36.80
C ASN A 125 -10.05 10.85 36.33
N PHE A 126 -9.06 10.02 36.03
CA PHE A 126 -9.12 8.61 36.43
C PHE A 126 -8.43 8.51 37.80
N CYS A 127 -9.23 8.43 38.86
CA CYS A 127 -8.72 8.24 40.21
C CYS A 127 -8.43 6.75 40.39
N THR A 128 -7.17 6.39 40.65
CA THR A 128 -6.81 5.16 41.36
C THR A 128 -7.03 5.33 42.85
#